data_AF-A0A2E7VQP8-F1
#
_entry.id   AF-A0A2E7VQP8-F1
#
_cell.length_a   1.000
_cell.length_b   1.000
_cell.length_c   1.000
_cell.angle_alpha   90.00
_cell.angle_beta   90.00
_cell.angle_gamma   90.00
#
_symmetry.space_group_name_H-M   'P 1'
#
loop_
_entity.id
_entity.type
_entity.pdbx_description
1 polymer ?
#
loop_
_entity_poly.entity_id
_entity_poly.type
_entity_poly.pdbx_seq_one_letter_code
_entity_poly.pdbx_strand_id
1 'polypeptide(L)'
;MNIFLRLLLVLIIIFGLTKIIKAQTITCLPCDQLGMSVNVGSQETSISLYHSGQYLTHPRSENFFVWNFSDQQGTLLYQDTIVDNAFCNFSHNWSLEDTINVTVYLVNDSAILPNGSSINCLFEDQLFWKIDTFPVSGTAYGTWTFIYNNFGVDQNIQTEISDLLFDSKHLIKIVDLFGRDNEKKKNKLLFYIYNDGSIEKKIMLR
;
A
#
# COMPACT_ATOMS: atom_id res chain seq x y z
N MET A 1 39.67 43.32 -26.56
CA MET A 1 38.43 42.66 -26.12
C MET A 1 37.65 43.64 -25.26
N ASN A 2 36.51 44.14 -25.77
CA ASN A 2 35.75 45.24 -25.16
C ASN A 2 35.22 44.84 -23.77
N ILE A 3 35.23 45.76 -22.80
CA ILE A 3 34.70 45.55 -21.43
C ILE A 3 33.29 44.97 -21.45
N PHE A 4 32.47 45.41 -22.41
CA PHE A 4 31.13 44.90 -22.65
C PHE A 4 31.09 43.40 -22.96
N LEU A 5 32.05 42.89 -23.74
CA LEU A 5 32.11 41.48 -24.10
C LEU A 5 32.55 40.60 -22.92
N ARG A 6 33.40 41.12 -22.02
CA ARG A 6 33.76 40.43 -20.77
C ARG A 6 32.58 40.35 -19.81
N LEU A 7 31.80 41.43 -19.67
CA LEU A 7 30.59 41.43 -18.84
C LEU A 7 29.55 40.43 -19.35
N LEU A 8 29.37 40.35 -20.66
CA LEU A 8 28.43 39.41 -21.28
C LEU A 8 28.83 37.95 -21.04
N LEU A 9 30.12 37.62 -21.18
CA LEU A 9 30.65 36.28 -20.92
C LEU A 9 30.50 35.85 -19.45
N VAL A 10 30.73 36.77 -18.51
CA VAL A 10 30.54 36.51 -17.07
C VAL A 10 29.06 36.24 -16.77
N LEU A 11 28.13 37.00 -17.37
CA LEU A 11 26.70 36.76 -17.21
C LEU A 11 26.29 35.37 -17.72
N ILE A 12 26.78 34.96 -18.90
CA ILE A 12 26.46 33.65 -19.51
C ILE A 12 26.96 32.49 -18.64
N ILE A 13 28.14 32.63 -18.02
CA ILE A 13 28.68 31.61 -17.10
C ILE A 13 27.83 31.54 -15.83
N ILE A 14 27.39 32.68 -15.27
CA ILE A 14 26.56 32.72 -14.06
C ILE A 14 25.16 32.11 -14.33
N PHE A 15 24.52 32.43 -15.45
CA PHE A 15 23.23 31.85 -15.83
C PHE A 15 23.34 30.37 -16.24
N GLY A 16 24.42 29.97 -16.92
CA GLY A 16 24.69 28.57 -17.28
C GLY A 16 25.03 27.65 -16.10
N LEU A 17 25.42 28.22 -14.96
CA LEU A 17 25.70 27.49 -13.70
C LEU A 17 24.50 27.44 -12.75
N THR A 18 23.34 27.98 -13.13
CA THR A 18 22.12 27.73 -12.36
C THR A 18 21.84 26.23 -12.37
N LYS A 19 22.16 25.59 -11.25
CA LYS A 19 21.91 24.16 -11.08
C LYS A 19 20.44 23.92 -11.37
N ILE A 20 20.17 23.04 -12.33
CA ILE A 20 18.88 22.36 -12.44
C ILE A 20 18.79 21.47 -11.19
N ILE A 21 18.42 22.07 -10.06
CA ILE A 21 18.02 21.30 -8.88
C ILE A 21 16.72 20.67 -9.35
N LYS A 22 16.74 19.38 -9.67
CA LYS A 22 15.50 18.61 -9.80
C LYS A 22 14.81 18.74 -8.45
N ALA A 23 13.76 19.55 -8.39
CA ALA A 23 12.91 19.57 -7.22
C ALA A 23 12.34 18.15 -7.06
N GLN A 24 12.74 17.44 -6.01
CA GLN A 24 12.06 16.19 -5.65
C GLN A 24 10.64 16.59 -5.29
N THR A 25 9.69 16.15 -6.11
CA THR A 25 8.27 16.39 -5.84
C THR A 25 7.87 15.35 -4.81
N ILE A 26 7.50 15.77 -3.60
CA ILE A 26 6.90 14.88 -2.60
C ILE A 26 5.55 14.45 -3.16
N THR A 27 5.35 13.16 -3.37
CA THR A 27 4.13 12.60 -3.99
C THR A 27 3.32 11.71 -3.05
N CYS A 28 3.73 11.61 -1.78
CA CYS A 28 3.02 10.84 -0.77
C CYS A 28 3.21 11.40 0.65
N LEU A 29 2.35 10.96 1.56
CA LEU A 29 2.49 11.26 2.99
C LEU A 29 3.38 10.22 3.69
N PRO A 30 4.06 10.60 4.79
CA PRO A 30 4.71 9.65 5.70
C PRO A 30 3.78 8.52 6.17
N CYS A 31 4.34 7.34 6.43
CA CYS A 31 3.60 6.14 6.80
C CYS A 31 2.72 6.34 8.05
N ASP A 32 3.19 7.10 9.03
CA ASP A 32 2.49 7.39 10.29
C ASP A 32 1.29 8.35 10.11
N GLN A 33 1.14 8.95 8.92
CA GLN A 33 0.00 9.77 8.52
C GLN A 33 -0.98 9.03 7.60
N LEU A 34 -0.70 7.77 7.30
CA LEU A 34 -1.60 6.87 6.59
C LEU A 34 -2.21 5.88 7.58
N GLY A 35 -3.26 5.19 7.15
CA GLY A 35 -3.82 4.13 7.97
C GLY A 35 -5.00 3.40 7.36
N MET A 36 -5.54 2.50 8.18
CA MET A 36 -6.62 1.59 7.82
C MET A 36 -7.91 1.94 8.56
N SER A 37 -9.05 1.61 7.96
CA SER A 37 -10.34 1.66 8.63
C SER A 37 -11.25 0.53 8.17
N VAL A 38 -12.17 0.11 9.05
CA VAL A 38 -13.25 -0.78 8.68
C VAL A 38 -14.29 0.03 7.91
N ASN A 39 -14.59 -0.39 6.69
CA ASN A 39 -15.54 0.28 5.81
C ASN A 39 -16.99 -0.12 6.13
N VAL A 40 -17.92 0.79 5.83
CA VAL A 40 -19.37 0.53 5.90
C VAL A 40 -19.71 -0.53 4.87
N GLY A 41 -20.09 -1.71 5.34
CA GLY A 41 -20.35 -2.88 4.49
C GLY A 41 -19.73 -4.18 5.02
N SER A 42 -18.78 -4.08 5.97
CA SER A 42 -18.35 -5.24 6.75
C SER A 42 -19.53 -5.79 7.58
N GLN A 43 -19.69 -7.11 7.60
CA GLN A 43 -20.76 -7.86 8.25
C GLN A 43 -20.15 -9.12 8.92
N GLU A 44 -20.96 -9.94 9.57
CA GLU A 44 -20.52 -11.11 10.34
C GLU A 44 -19.61 -12.06 9.54
N THR A 45 -19.86 -12.22 8.24
CA THR A 45 -19.13 -13.15 7.37
C THR A 45 -18.44 -12.44 6.20
N SER A 46 -18.29 -11.12 6.25
CA SER A 46 -17.65 -10.35 5.20
C SER A 46 -16.84 -9.18 5.74
N ILE A 47 -15.60 -9.07 5.28
CA ILE A 47 -14.71 -7.97 5.61
C ILE A 47 -14.64 -7.01 4.43
N SER A 48 -14.70 -5.71 4.74
CA SER A 48 -14.37 -4.61 3.85
C SER A 48 -13.49 -3.62 4.60
N LEU A 49 -12.20 -3.60 4.29
CA LEU A 49 -11.24 -2.67 4.88
C LEU A 49 -10.82 -1.63 3.85
N TYR A 50 -10.68 -0.38 4.30
CA TYR A 50 -10.19 0.74 3.52
C TYR A 50 -8.77 1.10 3.96
N HIS A 51 -7.94 1.53 3.01
CA HIS A 51 -6.60 2.05 3.28
C HIS A 51 -6.39 3.42 2.63
N SER A 52 -6.04 4.42 3.44
CA SER A 52 -5.93 5.83 2.99
C SER A 52 -4.79 6.07 2.00
N GLY A 53 -3.73 5.26 2.09
CA GLY A 53 -2.58 5.30 1.21
C GLY A 53 -2.89 5.25 -0.28
N GLN A 54 -4.01 4.63 -0.72
CA GLN A 54 -4.31 4.62 -2.16
C GLN A 54 -4.50 6.05 -2.68
N TYR A 55 -5.28 6.86 -1.96
CA TYR A 55 -5.64 8.20 -2.43
C TYR A 55 -4.47 9.18 -2.26
N LEU A 56 -3.68 8.97 -1.21
CA LEU A 56 -2.64 9.88 -0.70
C LEU A 56 -1.23 9.57 -1.19
N THR A 57 -1.04 8.52 -2.00
CA THR A 57 0.24 8.12 -2.58
C THR A 57 0.15 8.08 -4.09
N HIS A 58 1.03 8.83 -4.79
CA HIS A 58 1.03 8.94 -6.26
C HIS A 58 2.37 8.54 -6.88
N PRO A 59 2.37 7.88 -8.06
CA PRO A 59 1.20 7.56 -8.90
C PRO A 59 0.39 6.37 -8.37
N ARG A 60 -0.94 6.49 -8.36
CA ARG A 60 -1.82 5.50 -7.71
C ARG A 60 -1.83 4.13 -8.38
N SER A 61 -1.62 4.11 -9.69
CA SER A 61 -1.45 2.92 -10.53
C SER A 61 -0.31 2.00 -10.07
N GLU A 62 0.62 2.54 -9.28
CA GLU A 62 1.80 1.84 -8.76
C GLU A 62 1.75 1.62 -7.24
N ASN A 63 0.61 1.88 -6.60
CA ASN A 63 0.41 1.51 -5.21
C ASN A 63 0.13 0.02 -5.10
N PHE A 64 1.09 -0.74 -4.58
CA PHE A 64 0.94 -2.15 -4.24
C PHE A 64 0.61 -2.30 -2.76
N PHE A 65 -0.54 -2.91 -2.47
CA PHE A 65 -0.96 -3.29 -1.13
C PHE A 65 -0.93 -4.81 -0.99
N VAL A 66 -0.13 -5.34 -0.08
CA VAL A 66 -0.14 -6.76 0.28
C VAL A 66 -0.82 -6.90 1.63
N TRP A 67 -2.02 -7.50 1.64
CA TRP A 67 -2.81 -7.72 2.84
C TRP A 67 -2.64 -9.16 3.30
N ASN A 68 -2.33 -9.35 4.58
CA ASN A 68 -2.24 -10.64 5.23
C ASN A 68 -3.12 -10.65 6.47
N PHE A 69 -3.88 -11.72 6.64
CA PHE A 69 -4.71 -11.98 7.80
C PHE A 69 -4.30 -13.30 8.40
N SER A 70 -3.99 -13.33 9.69
CA SER A 70 -3.62 -14.56 10.40
C SER A 70 -4.39 -14.73 11.70
N ASP A 71 -4.47 -15.96 12.18
CA ASP A 71 -4.89 -16.22 13.56
C ASP A 71 -3.83 -15.72 14.55
N GLN A 72 -4.13 -15.84 15.85
CA GLN A 72 -3.22 -15.47 16.95
C GLN A 72 -1.98 -16.38 17.04
N GLN A 73 -1.98 -17.54 16.39
CA GLN A 73 -0.84 -18.47 16.32
C GLN A 73 0.05 -18.19 15.10
N GLY A 74 -0.33 -17.26 14.23
CA GLY A 74 0.40 -16.90 13.01
C GLY A 74 0.03 -17.74 11.78
N THR A 75 -1.00 -18.58 11.85
CA THR A 75 -1.51 -19.32 10.69
C THR A 75 -2.19 -18.37 9.72
N LEU A 76 -1.76 -18.35 8.46
CA LEU A 76 -2.39 -17.53 7.42
C LEU A 76 -3.84 -17.96 7.17
N LEU A 77 -4.76 -17.02 7.31
CA LEU A 77 -6.19 -17.21 7.08
C LEU A 77 -6.63 -16.65 5.72
N TYR A 78 -6.09 -15.49 5.33
CA TYR A 78 -6.37 -14.85 4.05
C TYR A 78 -5.21 -13.97 3.60
N GLN A 79 -4.98 -13.91 2.29
CA GLN A 79 -4.01 -13.01 1.68
C GLN A 79 -4.58 -12.44 0.38
N ASP A 80 -4.31 -11.16 0.12
CA ASP A 80 -4.56 -10.55 -1.18
C ASP A 80 -3.48 -9.54 -1.55
N THR A 81 -3.30 -9.32 -2.86
CA THR A 81 -2.44 -8.27 -3.38
C THR A 81 -3.23 -7.35 -4.30
N ILE A 82 -3.39 -6.12 -3.84
CA ILE A 82 -4.24 -5.11 -4.45
C ILE A 82 -3.32 -4.06 -5.09
N VAL A 83 -3.71 -3.61 -6.28
CA VAL A 83 -2.98 -2.56 -7.01
C VAL A 83 -4.01 -1.54 -7.45
N ASP A 84 -3.73 -0.27 -7.18
CA ASP A 84 -4.57 0.88 -7.49
C ASP A 84 -6.03 0.75 -7.01
N ASN A 85 -6.21 0.19 -5.81
CA ASN A 85 -7.52 0.12 -5.18
C ASN A 85 -7.35 0.26 -3.67
N ALA A 86 -8.28 0.96 -3.04
CA ALA A 86 -8.22 1.32 -1.63
C ALA A 86 -8.88 0.27 -0.73
N PHE A 87 -9.60 -0.70 -1.30
CA PHE A 87 -10.45 -1.62 -0.54
C PHE A 87 -10.01 -3.07 -0.66
N CYS A 88 -9.85 -3.73 0.49
CA CYS A 88 -9.71 -5.18 0.62
C CYS A 88 -11.05 -5.78 1.07
N ASN A 89 -11.70 -6.51 0.16
CA ASN A 89 -13.05 -7.03 0.36
C ASN A 89 -13.07 -8.55 0.14
N PHE A 90 -13.54 -9.30 1.12
CA PHE A 90 -13.67 -10.75 1.01
C PHE A 90 -14.70 -11.32 1.99
N SER A 91 -15.13 -12.56 1.73
CA SER A 91 -15.97 -13.33 2.65
C SER A 91 -15.11 -14.30 3.44
N HIS A 92 -15.52 -14.61 4.66
CA HIS A 92 -14.83 -15.55 5.55
C HIS A 92 -15.82 -16.41 6.33
N ASN A 93 -15.28 -17.40 7.04
CA ASN A 93 -16.00 -18.30 7.94
C ASN A 93 -15.37 -18.37 9.34
N TRP A 94 -14.53 -17.39 9.69
CA TRP A 94 -13.92 -17.25 11.02
C TRP A 94 -14.96 -17.11 12.13
N SER A 95 -14.61 -17.52 13.35
CA SER A 95 -15.47 -17.26 14.52
C SER A 95 -15.51 -15.76 14.82
N LEU A 96 -16.66 -15.27 15.28
CA LEU A 96 -16.79 -13.90 15.79
C LEU A 96 -16.15 -13.73 17.18
N GLU A 97 -15.73 -14.81 17.81
CA GLU A 97 -14.99 -14.79 19.08
C GLU A 97 -13.47 -14.67 18.86
N ASP A 98 -13.01 -14.87 17.62
CA ASP A 98 -11.58 -14.82 17.29
C ASP A 98 -11.11 -13.38 17.06
N THR A 99 -9.86 -13.12 17.42
CA THR A 99 -9.13 -11.91 17.04
C THR A 99 -8.17 -12.24 15.90
N ILE A 100 -8.27 -11.48 14.82
CA ILE A 100 -7.50 -11.72 13.59
C ILE A 100 -6.39 -10.68 13.47
N ASN A 101 -5.14 -11.11 13.33
CA ASN A 101 -4.04 -10.20 13.03
C ASN A 101 -4.16 -9.72 11.59
N VAL A 102 -3.98 -8.43 11.36
CA VAL A 102 -4.00 -7.80 10.05
C VAL A 102 -2.66 -7.12 9.80
N THR A 103 -1.99 -7.50 8.73
CA THR A 103 -0.73 -6.89 8.30
C THR A 103 -0.89 -6.39 6.87
N VAL A 104 -0.47 -5.15 6.61
CA VAL A 104 -0.52 -4.55 5.27
C VAL A 104 0.82 -3.94 4.93
N TYR A 105 1.34 -4.29 3.76
CA TYR A 105 2.47 -3.58 3.16
C TYR A 105 1.98 -2.66 2.06
N LEU A 106 2.37 -1.38 2.10
CA LEU A 106 2.22 -0.44 1.00
C LEU A 106 3.59 -0.12 0.42
N VAL A 107 3.81 -0.48 -0.84
CA VAL A 107 5.03 -0.16 -1.59
C VAL A 107 4.67 0.57 -2.88
N ASN A 108 5.41 1.64 -3.16
CA ASN A 108 5.37 2.33 -4.45
C ASN A 108 6.74 2.99 -4.71
N ASP A 109 7.53 2.37 -5.58
CA ASP A 109 8.89 2.83 -5.89
C ASP A 109 8.92 4.22 -6.56
N SER A 110 7.81 4.63 -7.18
CA SER A 110 7.67 5.94 -7.83
C SER A 110 7.13 7.03 -6.90
N ALA A 111 6.67 6.69 -5.70
CA ALA A 111 6.14 7.65 -4.75
C ALA A 111 7.19 8.11 -3.75
N ILE A 112 7.49 9.41 -3.73
CA ILE A 112 8.62 9.98 -2.98
C ILE A 112 8.16 10.60 -1.67
N LEU A 113 8.73 10.12 -0.56
CA LEU A 113 8.55 10.63 0.80
C LEU A 113 9.32 11.96 1.00
N PRO A 114 9.01 12.74 2.05
CA PRO A 114 9.75 13.98 2.36
C PRO A 114 11.26 13.80 2.57
N ASN A 115 11.69 12.60 2.98
CA ASN A 115 13.11 12.25 3.15
C ASN A 115 13.81 11.85 1.83
N GLY A 116 13.08 11.83 0.70
CA GLY A 116 13.58 11.48 -0.62
C GLY A 116 13.60 9.99 -0.96
N SER A 117 13.27 9.11 -0.02
CA SER A 117 13.10 7.66 -0.27
C SER A 117 11.75 7.35 -0.91
N SER A 118 11.63 6.18 -1.52
CA SER A 118 10.35 5.68 -2.01
C SER A 118 9.50 5.14 -0.85
N ILE A 119 8.18 5.23 -0.96
CA ILE A 119 7.30 4.77 0.10
C ILE A 119 7.37 3.24 0.27
N ASN A 120 7.63 2.82 1.51
CA ASN A 120 7.61 1.43 1.93
C ASN A 120 7.10 1.39 3.38
N CYS A 121 5.81 1.10 3.55
CA CYS A 121 5.13 1.17 4.83
C CYS A 121 4.60 -0.20 5.25
N LEU A 122 4.71 -0.49 6.55
CA LEU A 122 4.07 -1.61 7.22
C LEU A 122 2.96 -1.09 8.15
N PHE A 123 1.78 -1.68 8.07
CA PHE A 123 0.65 -1.44 8.97
C PHE A 123 0.30 -2.74 9.65
N GLU A 124 0.14 -2.71 10.97
CA GLU A 124 -0.21 -3.88 11.78
C GLU A 124 -1.30 -3.48 12.78
N ASP A 125 -2.35 -4.29 12.85
CA ASP A 125 -3.37 -4.19 13.89
C ASP A 125 -4.05 -5.55 14.08
N GLN A 126 -5.05 -5.60 14.95
CA GLN A 126 -5.90 -6.74 15.22
C GLN A 126 -7.34 -6.35 14.98
N LEU A 127 -8.04 -7.19 14.23
CA LEU A 127 -9.45 -7.05 13.89
C LEU A 127 -10.27 -8.00 14.77
N PHE A 128 -11.31 -7.49 15.43
CA PHE A 128 -12.22 -8.29 16.23
C PHE A 128 -13.68 -7.85 16.04
N TRP A 129 -14.61 -8.75 16.35
CA TRP A 129 -16.03 -8.46 16.32
C TRP A 129 -16.46 -7.85 17.66
N LYS A 130 -16.87 -6.58 17.62
CA LYS A 130 -17.35 -5.85 18.79
C LYS A 130 -18.88 -5.84 18.81
N ILE A 131 -19.45 -6.23 19.94
CA ILE A 131 -20.88 -6.02 20.23
C ILE A 131 -21.04 -4.73 21.03
N ASP A 132 -21.84 -3.81 20.50
CA ASP A 132 -22.27 -2.57 21.17
C ASP A 132 -23.79 -2.52 21.29
N THR A 133 -24.32 -1.54 22.01
CA THR A 133 -25.76 -1.30 22.16
C THR A 133 -26.14 0.10 21.69
N PHE A 134 -27.27 0.21 21.00
CA PHE A 134 -27.79 1.52 20.61
C PHE A 134 -28.23 2.29 21.88
N PRO A 135 -27.78 3.54 22.08
CA PRO A 135 -28.02 4.28 23.33
C PRO A 135 -29.51 4.50 23.67
N VAL A 136 -30.37 4.52 22.65
CA VAL A 136 -31.81 4.84 22.81
C VAL A 136 -32.69 3.59 22.87
N SER A 137 -32.43 2.58 22.03
CA SER A 137 -33.26 1.37 21.98
C SER A 137 -32.76 0.22 22.84
N GLY A 138 -31.50 0.24 23.28
CA GLY A 138 -30.85 -0.87 23.99
C GLY A 138 -30.61 -2.11 23.11
N THR A 139 -30.93 -2.06 21.82
CA THR A 139 -30.73 -3.16 20.88
C THR A 139 -29.24 -3.37 20.64
N ALA A 140 -28.78 -4.61 20.74
CA ALA A 140 -27.40 -4.97 20.44
C ALA A 140 -27.14 -4.96 18.92
N TYR A 141 -25.95 -4.52 18.52
CA TYR A 141 -25.46 -4.63 17.15
C TYR A 141 -23.98 -5.01 17.18
N GLY A 142 -23.53 -5.66 16.12
CA GLY A 142 -22.13 -6.05 15.97
C GLY A 142 -21.44 -5.28 14.86
N THR A 143 -20.16 -4.99 15.05
CA THR A 143 -19.29 -4.39 14.04
C THR A 143 -17.89 -4.95 14.16
N TRP A 144 -17.23 -5.16 13.02
CA TRP A 144 -15.78 -5.31 13.02
C TRP A 144 -15.13 -3.99 13.42
N THR A 145 -14.08 -4.08 14.23
CA THR A 145 -13.27 -2.91 14.61
C THR A 145 -11.82 -3.34 14.83
N PHE A 146 -10.92 -2.38 14.64
CA PHE A 146 -9.53 -2.53 15.04
C PHE A 146 -9.36 -2.31 16.54
N ILE A 147 -8.35 -2.96 17.14
CA ILE A 147 -8.04 -2.85 18.56
C ILE A 147 -7.15 -1.64 18.84
N TYR A 148 -6.15 -1.42 17.99
CA TYR A 148 -5.10 -0.44 18.21
C TYR A 148 -5.19 0.72 17.22
N ASN A 149 -4.07 1.43 17.09
CA ASN A 149 -3.91 2.52 16.16
C ASN A 149 -3.32 1.99 14.85
N ASN A 150 -4.11 2.12 13.78
CA ASN A 150 -3.84 1.60 12.45
C ASN A 150 -2.86 2.46 11.63
N PHE A 151 -1.85 3.06 12.25
CA PHE A 151 -0.87 3.91 11.57
C PHE A 151 0.28 3.09 10.99
N GLY A 152 0.91 3.59 9.94
CA GLY A 152 2.01 2.90 9.27
C GLY A 152 3.37 3.20 9.91
N VAL A 153 4.28 2.24 9.76
CA VAL A 153 5.69 2.35 10.13
C VAL A 153 6.54 2.31 8.86
N ASP A 154 7.41 3.31 8.68
CA ASP A 154 8.35 3.38 7.56
C ASP A 154 9.42 2.28 7.68
N GLN A 155 9.46 1.39 6.68
CA GLN A 155 10.38 0.25 6.62
C GLN A 155 11.72 0.59 5.95
N ASN A 156 11.89 1.81 5.44
CA ASN A 156 13.19 2.26 4.89
C ASN A 156 14.23 2.49 5.99
N ILE A 157 13.79 2.68 7.24
CA ILE A 157 14.66 2.84 8.39
C ILE A 157 15.05 1.43 8.86
N GLN A 158 16.09 0.86 8.28
CA GLN A 158 16.63 -0.43 8.73
C GLN A 158 16.96 -0.38 10.22
N THR A 159 16.23 -1.18 11.01
CA THR A 159 16.81 -1.84 12.18
C THR A 159 17.30 -3.21 11.71
N GLU A 160 18.47 -3.65 12.18
CA GLU A 160 19.26 -4.81 11.71
C GLU A 160 18.53 -6.18 11.69
N ILE A 161 17.23 -6.23 11.92
CA ILE A 161 16.39 -7.44 12.03
C ILE A 161 15.47 -7.63 10.80
N SER A 162 15.27 -6.61 9.96
CA SER A 162 14.25 -6.65 8.87
C SER A 162 14.55 -7.63 7.73
N ASP A 163 15.81 -8.01 7.52
CA ASP A 163 16.22 -8.85 6.38
C ASP A 163 15.68 -10.29 6.47
N LEU A 164 15.14 -10.72 7.63
CA LEU A 164 14.51 -12.03 7.83
C LEU A 164 13.03 -12.10 7.42
N LEU A 165 12.35 -10.97 7.16
CA LEU A 165 10.90 -10.95 6.84
C LEU A 165 10.59 -10.79 5.33
N PHE A 166 11.61 -10.51 4.51
CA PHE A 166 11.46 -10.30 3.06
C PHE A 166 11.36 -11.58 2.22
N ASP A 167 11.34 -12.76 2.84
CA ASP A 167 11.07 -14.04 2.16
C ASP A 167 9.56 -14.28 1.91
N SER A 168 8.69 -13.32 2.24
CA SER A 168 7.28 -13.42 1.88
C SER A 168 7.07 -13.14 0.39
N LYS A 169 6.37 -14.07 -0.28
CA LYS A 169 6.00 -14.00 -1.69
C LYS A 169 5.19 -12.72 -1.95
N HIS A 170 5.76 -11.76 -2.67
CA HIS A 170 5.09 -10.53 -3.08
C HIS A 170 5.17 -10.31 -4.59
N LEU A 171 4.12 -9.68 -5.13
CA LEU A 171 3.96 -9.46 -6.55
C LEU A 171 4.95 -8.37 -7.03
N ILE A 172 5.82 -8.72 -7.96
CA ILE A 172 6.72 -7.77 -8.62
C ILE A 172 6.03 -7.12 -9.82
N LYS A 173 5.33 -7.92 -10.63
CA LYS A 173 4.87 -7.43 -11.94
C LYS A 173 3.63 -8.14 -12.46
N ILE A 174 2.79 -7.39 -13.16
CA ILE A 174 1.68 -7.95 -13.95
C ILE A 174 1.94 -7.67 -15.43
N VAL A 175 1.98 -8.72 -16.24
CA VAL A 175 2.18 -8.62 -17.69
C VAL A 175 1.10 -9.37 -18.46
N ASP A 176 0.87 -8.97 -19.70
CA ASP A 176 0.06 -9.77 -20.64
C ASP A 176 0.87 -10.91 -21.27
N LEU A 177 0.23 -11.69 -22.15
CA LEU A 177 0.87 -12.79 -22.88
C LEU A 177 2.13 -12.37 -23.67
N PHE A 178 2.26 -11.08 -24.00
CA PHE A 178 3.40 -10.54 -24.75
C PHE A 178 4.43 -9.84 -23.85
N GLY A 179 4.32 -9.97 -22.53
CA GLY A 179 5.27 -9.37 -21.58
C GLY A 179 5.14 -7.86 -21.44
N ARG A 180 4.04 -7.26 -21.92
CA ARG A 180 3.80 -5.82 -21.80
C ARG A 180 3.13 -5.50 -20.48
N ASP A 181 3.54 -4.38 -19.88
CA ASP A 181 2.91 -3.82 -18.69
C ASP A 181 1.45 -3.52 -19.03
N ASN A 182 0.54 -4.16 -18.31
CA ASN A 182 -0.88 -4.03 -18.56
C ASN A 182 -1.61 -3.83 -17.24
N GLU A 183 -2.15 -2.64 -17.05
CA GLU A 183 -3.08 -2.32 -15.97
C GLU A 183 -4.35 -3.18 -16.14
N LYS A 184 -4.36 -4.34 -15.48
CA LYS A 184 -5.52 -5.18 -15.13
C LYS A 184 -6.72 -5.12 -16.12
N LYS A 185 -6.48 -5.34 -17.41
CA LYS A 185 -7.54 -5.32 -18.43
C LYS A 185 -8.42 -6.58 -18.32
N LYS A 186 -9.74 -6.38 -18.25
CA LYS A 186 -10.75 -7.45 -18.22
C LYS A 186 -10.71 -8.30 -19.50
N ASN A 187 -11.13 -9.56 -19.39
CA ASN A 187 -11.18 -10.55 -20.46
C ASN A 187 -9.83 -10.81 -21.16
N LYS A 188 -8.71 -10.60 -20.45
CA LYS A 188 -7.37 -10.92 -20.93
C LYS A 188 -6.66 -11.82 -19.92
N LEU A 189 -5.82 -12.70 -20.43
CA LEU A 189 -4.91 -13.52 -19.62
C LEU A 189 -3.77 -12.63 -19.12
N LEU A 190 -3.61 -12.58 -17.80
CA LEU A 190 -2.59 -11.82 -17.09
C LEU A 190 -1.67 -12.78 -16.32
N PHE A 191 -0.39 -12.43 -16.30
CA PHE A 191 0.66 -13.14 -15.59
C PHE A 191 1.14 -12.28 -14.43
N TYR A 192 0.99 -12.80 -13.23
CA TYR A 192 1.39 -12.20 -11.96
C TYR A 192 2.74 -12.82 -11.58
N ILE A 193 3.81 -12.05 -11.68
CA ILE A 193 5.20 -12.47 -11.44
C ILE A 193 5.60 -12.03 -10.04
N TYR A 194 6.08 -12.96 -9.23
CA TYR A 194 6.45 -12.74 -7.83
C TYR A 194 7.96 -12.72 -7.61
N ASN A 195 8.40 -12.20 -6.48
CA ASN A 195 9.82 -12.11 -6.10
C ASN A 195 10.51 -13.46 -5.88
N ASP A 196 9.74 -14.48 -5.50
CA ASP A 196 10.21 -15.87 -5.40
C ASP A 196 10.36 -16.55 -6.78
N GLY A 197 10.08 -15.84 -7.88
CA GLY A 197 10.13 -16.35 -9.24
C GLY A 197 8.89 -17.15 -9.66
N SER A 198 7.89 -17.30 -8.78
CA SER A 198 6.63 -17.94 -9.13
C SER A 198 5.78 -17.06 -10.06
N ILE A 199 4.91 -17.69 -10.84
CA ILE A 199 4.02 -17.01 -11.79
C ILE A 199 2.60 -17.54 -11.65
N GLU A 200 1.64 -16.66 -11.37
CA GLU A 200 0.21 -16.97 -11.39
C GLU A 200 -0.47 -16.46 -12.66
N LYS A 201 -1.39 -17.25 -13.21
CA LYS A 201 -2.14 -16.89 -14.42
C LYS A 201 -3.59 -16.61 -14.05
N LYS A 202 -4.08 -15.40 -14.30
CA LYS A 202 -5.45 -14.99 -13.96
C LYS A 202 -6.15 -14.43 -15.20
N ILE A 203 -7.43 -14.77 -15.37
CA ILE A 203 -8.34 -14.15 -16.33
C ILE A 203 -9.44 -13.47 -15.50
N MET A 204 -9.47 -12.13 -15.50
CA MET A 204 -10.58 -11.40 -14.90
C MET A 204 -11.74 -11.35 -15.90
N LEU A 205 -12.77 -12.15 -15.65
CA LEU A 205 -14.00 -12.16 -16.45
C LEU A 205 -14.95 -11.04 -16.01
N ARG A 206 -15.86 -10.66 -16.91
CA ARG A 206 -16.93 -9.70 -16.63
C ARG A 206 -18.13 -10.39 -16.00
#